data_AF-A0A6G0WM34-F1
#
_entry.id   AF-A0A6G0WM34-F1
#
_cell.length_a   1.000
_cell.length_b   1.000
_cell.length_c   1.000
_cell.angle_alpha   90.00
_cell.angle_beta   90.00
_cell.angle_gamma   90.00
#
_symmetry.space_group_name_H-M   'P 1'
#
loop_
_entity.id
_entity.type
_entity.pdbx_description
1 polymer ?
#
loop_
_entity_poly.entity_id
_entity_poly.type
_entity_poly.pdbx_seq_one_letter_code
_entity_poly.pdbx_strand_id
1 'polypeptide(L)'
;MANTREVWFVLVDSNGEARTSASSVDVSPNTSIDRFRKTVKAECDQECDYLKRFLSSMLRVYANEAVFDETRQPLGEGETIEETHGKFWTDPLLVVIPDPRTLLDDIKGWIEPKNLCNGQGMRWEYQLDETLLVTIWFSVDVARLAADGTAGEHKSELQKRLSEAYVFKVNFENGTSYKNDFPKENENEEFDISVRMLYQLIGIEDQTWNQFLNVVGEAKIPLICDVILKLAAVEKKDDMTIILCIDGFQHLMPNGTKADKFYRLLKSLCSIITTKTQFFLLVVCAATIHAPIQQVLASSSHERIILVPPVICGADILSPENPSEARLVEDMDGHGCALEILETLFLNYRGGNVDLADLKLDPIVEEVWTRLKAKYQDLFQWTDQVYLSIPGTEMTVDTLLQYGLFRHEISAAESSSRITCAFVILWWMIKKLPVFKDKPENFAEFFTECSDVSWHKFERFVALFRTIKSVVYEKHQVNLSEFHSGACFGDVSGLSIQEDYCRRVVQITHKGITGTKKLKANDCTPCELDNLDMNCVYINASGASAADIFLKTNLVKDGSTEYVLETIQCKREQATMTEERFYKEREKQRDLPICF
;
A
#
# COMPACT_ATOMS: atom_id res chain seq x y z
N MET A 1 70.92 -3.20 19.15
CA MET A 1 69.68 -3.04 19.96
C MET A 1 68.98 -1.80 19.42
N ALA A 2 67.67 -1.86 19.15
CA ALA A 2 66.93 -0.66 18.80
C ALA A 2 66.80 0.22 20.04
N ASN A 3 67.00 1.53 19.90
CA ASN A 3 66.99 2.47 21.02
C ASN A 3 65.54 2.90 21.32
N THR A 4 64.74 2.03 21.93
CA THR A 4 63.37 2.37 22.33
C THR A 4 63.38 3.33 23.52
N ARG A 5 62.32 4.15 23.62
CA ARG A 5 62.04 4.96 24.81
C ARG A 5 60.65 4.64 25.33
N GLU A 6 60.52 4.66 26.64
CA GLU A 6 59.23 4.62 27.33
C GLU A 6 58.49 5.94 27.07
N VAL A 7 57.20 5.86 26.74
CA VAL A 7 56.29 7.00 26.59
C VAL A 7 55.02 6.74 27.40
N TRP A 8 54.77 7.64 28.35
CA TRP A 8 53.62 7.64 29.24
C TRP A 8 52.39 8.25 28.58
N PHE A 9 51.24 7.62 28.79
CA PHE A 9 49.94 8.04 28.28
C PHE A 9 48.84 7.77 29.30
N VAL A 10 47.71 8.45 29.14
CA VAL A 10 46.49 8.21 29.91
C VAL A 10 45.29 8.13 28.95
N LEU A 11 44.40 7.16 29.18
CA LEU A 11 43.13 7.10 28.47
C LEU A 11 42.14 8.04 29.13
N VAL A 12 41.60 8.99 28.37
CA VAL A 12 40.59 9.96 28.81
C VAL A 12 39.39 9.94 27.87
N ASP A 13 38.26 10.51 28.28
CA ASP A 13 37.11 10.71 27.40
C ASP A 13 37.08 12.08 26.70
N SER A 14 35.96 12.39 26.05
CA SER A 14 35.67 13.64 25.35
C SER A 14 35.74 14.90 26.23
N ASN A 15 35.61 14.76 27.55
CA ASN A 15 35.66 15.84 28.54
C ASN A 15 37.02 15.92 29.26
N GLY A 16 37.94 14.97 29.01
CA GLY A 16 39.22 14.87 29.69
C GLY A 16 39.18 14.01 30.96
N GLU A 17 38.05 13.39 31.31
CA GLU A 17 37.99 12.54 32.51
C GLU A 17 38.77 11.24 32.30
N ALA A 18 39.70 10.95 33.22
CA ALA A 18 40.54 9.76 33.17
C ALA A 18 39.71 8.46 33.26
N ARG A 19 39.85 7.60 32.25
CA ARG A 19 39.25 6.26 32.17
C ARG A 19 40.19 5.15 32.65
N THR A 20 41.50 5.42 32.67
CA THR A 20 42.52 4.57 33.29
C THR A 20 43.50 5.40 34.11
N SER A 21 44.29 4.74 34.95
CA SER A 21 45.56 5.31 35.42
C SER A 21 46.50 5.57 34.22
N ALA A 22 47.51 6.41 34.42
CA ALA A 22 48.59 6.55 33.45
C ALA A 22 49.36 5.22 33.30
N SER A 23 49.62 4.83 32.06
CA SER A 23 50.39 3.65 31.65
C SER A 23 51.46 4.06 30.64
N SER A 24 52.29 3.14 30.18
CA SER A 24 53.42 3.43 29.30
C SER A 24 53.60 2.39 28.20
N VAL A 25 54.13 2.82 27.05
CA VAL A 25 54.52 1.92 25.95
C VAL A 25 55.94 2.24 25.45
N ASP A 26 56.67 1.20 25.05
CA ASP A 26 57.96 1.32 24.37
C ASP A 26 57.77 1.75 22.92
N VAL A 27 58.37 2.89 22.53
CA VAL A 27 58.33 3.41 21.16
C VAL A 27 59.73 3.59 20.58
N SER A 28 59.87 3.38 19.27
CA SER A 28 61.11 3.70 18.55
C SER A 28 61.26 5.23 18.37
N PRO A 29 62.49 5.75 18.16
CA PRO A 29 62.69 7.13 17.75
C PRO A 29 61.96 7.37 16.42
N ASN A 30 61.37 8.56 16.25
CA ASN A 30 60.54 8.91 15.10
C ASN A 30 59.30 8.02 14.90
N THR A 31 58.73 7.44 15.98
CA THR A 31 57.42 6.78 15.92
C THR A 31 56.35 7.82 15.58
N SER A 32 55.57 7.57 14.52
CA SER A 32 54.45 8.42 14.14
C SER A 32 53.25 8.24 15.07
N ILE A 33 52.37 9.25 15.13
CA ILE A 33 51.14 9.19 15.95
C ILE A 33 50.24 8.02 15.52
N ASP A 34 50.11 7.70 14.22
CA ASP A 34 49.40 6.49 13.75
C ASP A 34 49.98 5.19 14.36
N ARG A 35 51.31 5.05 14.35
CA ARG A 35 51.96 3.86 14.91
C ARG A 35 51.82 3.81 16.44
N PHE A 36 51.91 4.96 17.11
CA PHE A 36 51.66 5.08 18.54
C PHE A 36 50.25 4.63 18.94
N ARG A 37 49.21 5.11 18.25
CA ARG A 37 47.82 4.70 18.47
C ARG A 37 47.63 3.19 18.33
N LYS A 38 48.34 2.56 17.38
CA LYS A 38 48.34 1.09 17.19
C LYS A 38 49.02 0.37 18.36
N THR A 39 50.17 0.85 18.85
CA THR A 39 50.84 0.29 20.03
C THR A 39 49.98 0.44 21.28
N VAL A 40 49.46 1.64 21.57
CA VAL A 40 48.57 1.90 22.72
C VAL A 40 47.34 0.99 22.68
N LYS A 41 46.68 0.84 21.51
CA LYS A 41 45.55 -0.09 21.38
C LYS A 41 45.97 -1.54 21.66
N ALA A 42 47.09 -2.00 21.11
CA ALA A 42 47.57 -3.37 21.32
C ALA A 42 47.93 -3.65 22.78
N GLU A 43 48.47 -2.68 23.51
CA GLU A 43 48.76 -2.79 24.94
C GLU A 43 47.45 -2.84 25.75
N CYS A 44 46.58 -1.86 25.56
CA CYS A 44 45.32 -1.79 26.30
C CYS A 44 44.39 -2.97 26.00
N ASP A 45 44.35 -3.50 24.77
CA ASP A 45 43.55 -4.69 24.41
C ASP A 45 44.05 -5.99 25.10
N GLN A 46 45.31 -6.01 25.58
CA GLN A 46 45.88 -7.11 26.37
C GLN A 46 45.53 -6.99 27.87
N GLU A 47 45.55 -5.77 28.41
CA GLU A 47 45.23 -5.52 29.82
C GLU A 47 43.72 -5.39 30.11
N CYS A 48 42.92 -4.93 29.13
CA CYS A 48 41.49 -4.68 29.31
C CYS A 48 40.69 -4.73 28.00
N ASP A 49 39.40 -5.04 28.10
CA ASP A 49 38.50 -5.08 26.93
C ASP A 49 38.05 -3.69 26.44
N TYR A 50 38.56 -2.61 27.04
CA TYR A 50 38.02 -1.26 26.92
C TYR A 50 38.18 -0.65 25.51
N LEU A 51 39.31 -0.94 24.85
CA LEU A 51 39.60 -0.46 23.49
C LEU A 51 39.21 -1.44 22.37
N LYS A 52 38.75 -2.66 22.68
CA LYS A 52 38.44 -3.70 21.66
C LYS A 52 37.43 -3.22 20.61
N ARG A 53 36.46 -2.39 21.04
CA ARG A 53 35.41 -1.75 20.23
C ARG A 53 35.81 -0.49 19.45
N PHE A 54 37.09 -0.09 19.47
CA PHE A 54 37.56 1.12 18.76
C PHE A 54 38.72 0.77 17.82
N LEU A 55 38.68 1.31 16.59
CA LEU A 55 39.85 1.28 15.70
C LEU A 55 40.90 2.27 16.22
N SER A 56 42.18 1.90 16.16
CA SER A 56 43.29 2.76 16.62
C SER A 56 43.34 4.11 15.91
N SER A 57 42.92 4.18 14.64
CA SER A 57 42.80 5.44 13.90
C SER A 57 41.81 6.44 14.52
N MET A 58 40.82 5.98 15.30
CA MET A 58 39.83 6.87 15.94
C MET A 58 40.35 7.57 17.20
N LEU A 59 41.40 7.04 17.83
CA LEU A 59 42.00 7.64 19.04
C LEU A 59 42.63 8.99 18.70
N ARG A 60 42.37 10.03 19.49
CA ARG A 60 43.05 11.34 19.34
C ARG A 60 44.12 11.46 20.41
N VAL A 61 45.27 12.01 20.04
CA VAL A 61 46.45 12.10 20.92
C VAL A 61 46.80 13.57 21.09
N TYR A 62 46.92 14.03 22.33
CA TYR A 62 47.30 15.41 22.67
C TYR A 62 48.61 15.38 23.46
N ALA A 63 49.44 16.41 23.30
CA ALA A 63 50.77 16.48 23.89
C ALA A 63 50.74 16.31 25.43
N ASN A 64 49.76 16.94 26.09
CA ASN A 64 49.43 16.81 27.50
C ASN A 64 48.06 17.45 27.81
N GLU A 65 47.70 17.50 29.11
CA GLU A 65 46.44 18.05 29.64
C GLU A 65 46.26 19.54 29.29
N ALA A 66 47.30 20.36 29.47
CA ALA A 66 47.24 21.79 29.13
C ALA A 66 46.93 22.04 27.64
N VAL A 67 47.51 21.27 26.73
CA VAL A 67 47.22 21.40 25.29
C VAL A 67 45.79 20.96 24.97
N PHE A 68 45.27 19.92 25.64
CA PHE A 68 43.88 19.48 25.53
C PHE A 68 42.90 20.55 26.00
N ASP A 69 43.14 21.18 27.14
CA ASP A 69 42.26 22.20 27.72
C ASP A 69 42.32 23.55 26.98
N GLU A 70 43.52 24.05 26.67
CA GLU A 70 43.70 25.41 26.12
C GLU A 70 43.39 25.48 24.62
N THR A 71 43.79 24.47 23.84
CA THR A 71 43.79 24.55 22.37
C THR A 71 42.88 23.55 21.67
N ARG A 72 42.63 22.39 22.30
CA ARG A 72 41.94 21.24 21.68
C ARG A 72 42.50 20.83 20.31
N GLN A 73 43.79 21.08 20.04
CA GLN A 73 44.46 20.61 18.82
C GLN A 73 45.18 19.27 19.08
N PRO A 74 44.74 18.15 18.47
CA PRO A 74 45.43 16.87 18.57
C PRO A 74 46.65 16.83 17.64
N LEU A 75 47.64 16.01 18.02
CA LEU A 75 48.81 15.71 17.21
C LEU A 75 48.40 14.96 15.92
N GLY A 76 48.93 15.43 14.79
CA GLY A 76 48.62 14.94 13.45
C GLY A 76 49.13 13.52 13.19
N GLU A 77 48.44 12.75 12.33
CA GLU A 77 48.74 11.33 12.12
C GLU A 77 50.15 11.05 11.54
N GLY A 78 50.64 12.00 10.74
CA GLY A 78 51.99 11.98 10.16
C GLY A 78 53.06 12.65 11.03
N GLU A 79 52.70 13.27 12.16
CA GLU A 79 53.66 13.81 13.12
C GLU A 79 54.34 12.69 13.90
N THR A 80 55.54 12.95 14.40
CA THR A 80 56.30 12.03 15.24
C THR A 80 56.23 12.45 16.70
N ILE A 81 56.19 11.50 17.63
CA ILE A 81 56.24 11.83 19.06
C ILE A 81 57.59 12.50 19.39
N GLU A 82 57.56 13.78 19.76
CA GLU A 82 58.74 14.55 20.18
C GLU A 82 59.35 14.02 21.49
N GLU A 83 60.66 14.22 21.71
CA GLU A 83 61.40 13.70 22.88
C GLU A 83 60.85 14.16 24.25
N THR A 84 60.13 15.28 24.26
CA THR A 84 59.48 15.89 25.43
C THR A 84 58.15 15.21 25.78
N HIS A 85 57.37 14.79 24.79
CA HIS A 85 56.03 14.24 24.97
C HIS A 85 56.04 12.91 25.76
N GLY A 86 55.15 12.81 26.76
CA GLY A 86 54.94 11.60 27.56
C GLY A 86 56.19 11.13 28.31
N LYS A 87 57.14 12.03 28.60
CA LYS A 87 58.42 11.65 29.23
C LYS A 87 58.28 11.24 30.70
N PHE A 88 57.22 11.68 31.37
CA PHE A 88 56.97 11.42 32.78
C PHE A 88 55.50 11.05 33.00
N TRP A 89 55.22 10.16 33.94
CA TRP A 89 53.84 9.80 34.33
C TRP A 89 53.02 10.99 34.88
N THR A 90 53.68 12.07 35.31
CA THR A 90 53.07 13.33 35.77
C THR A 90 52.73 14.30 34.64
N ASP A 91 53.17 14.03 33.41
CA ASP A 91 52.87 14.82 32.20
C ASP A 91 52.67 13.84 31.02
N PRO A 92 51.65 12.95 31.09
CA PRO A 92 51.41 11.92 30.09
C PRO A 92 50.75 12.50 28.83
N LEU A 93 50.94 11.79 27.70
CA LEU A 93 50.12 12.03 26.51
C LEU A 93 48.65 11.71 26.81
N LEU A 94 47.74 12.62 26.51
CA LEU A 94 46.30 12.35 26.61
C LEU A 94 45.85 11.61 25.35
N VAL A 95 45.48 10.34 25.50
CA VAL A 95 44.86 9.54 24.45
C VAL A 95 43.35 9.58 24.67
N VAL A 96 42.71 10.55 24.02
CA VAL A 96 41.26 10.72 24.05
C VAL A 96 40.61 9.59 23.26
N ILE A 97 39.89 8.76 24.01
CA ILE A 97 38.94 7.81 23.46
C ILE A 97 37.73 8.64 22.98
N PRO A 98 37.27 8.45 21.73
CA PRO A 98 36.00 9.03 21.32
C PRO A 98 34.88 8.59 22.28
N ASP A 99 34.02 9.53 22.66
CA ASP A 99 32.64 9.16 23.02
C ASP A 99 32.09 8.22 21.91
N PRO A 100 31.25 7.22 22.23
CA PRO A 100 30.64 6.38 21.21
C PRO A 100 29.92 7.29 20.23
N ARG A 101 30.46 7.38 19.00
CA ARG A 101 30.24 8.51 18.08
C ARG A 101 28.77 8.89 18.09
N THR A 102 28.44 10.13 18.45
CA THR A 102 27.11 10.60 18.12
C THR A 102 27.11 10.74 16.60
N LEU A 103 26.37 9.89 15.91
CA LEU A 103 26.20 9.96 14.44
C LEU A 103 25.64 11.32 14.01
N LEU A 104 25.05 12.04 14.96
CA LEU A 104 24.69 13.45 14.90
C LEU A 104 25.90 14.33 14.50
N ASP A 105 27.09 14.10 15.03
CA ASP A 105 28.28 14.89 14.73
C ASP A 105 28.80 14.73 13.29
N ASP A 106 28.43 13.64 12.62
CA ASP A 106 28.73 13.42 11.20
C ASP A 106 27.75 14.17 10.26
N ILE A 107 26.66 14.77 10.77
CA ILE A 107 25.74 15.62 10.00
C ILE A 107 26.45 16.91 9.58
N LYS A 108 26.65 17.08 8.26
CA LYS A 108 27.35 18.23 7.66
C LYS A 108 26.43 19.31 7.07
N GLY A 109 25.13 19.05 7.05
CA GLY A 109 24.09 19.92 6.50
C GLY A 109 22.97 19.07 5.93
N TRP A 110 21.99 19.72 5.29
CA TRP A 110 20.96 19.04 4.54
C TRP A 110 21.52 18.43 3.25
N ILE A 111 21.23 17.16 3.05
CA ILE A 111 21.36 16.47 1.78
C ILE A 111 19.95 16.07 1.40
N GLU A 112 19.50 16.43 0.20
CA GLU A 112 18.16 16.04 -0.27
C GLU A 112 18.08 14.51 -0.31
N PRO A 113 17.16 13.87 0.45
CA PRO A 113 17.20 12.43 0.62
C PRO A 113 17.02 11.67 -0.70
N LYS A 114 17.97 10.76 -0.98
CA LYS A 114 17.73 9.68 -1.96
C LYS A 114 16.44 8.96 -1.57
N ASN A 115 15.55 8.77 -2.53
CA ASN A 115 14.25 8.17 -2.25
C ASN A 115 14.41 6.72 -1.78
N LEU A 116 14.18 6.47 -0.49
CA LEU A 116 14.20 5.13 0.11
C LEU A 116 12.93 4.32 -0.23
N CYS A 117 11.95 4.93 -0.88
CA CYS A 117 10.76 4.27 -1.41
C CYS A 117 10.96 3.95 -2.90
N ASN A 118 11.24 2.68 -3.21
CA ASN A 118 11.35 2.17 -4.59
C ASN A 118 10.00 1.94 -5.29
N GLY A 119 8.87 2.19 -4.62
CA GLY A 119 7.53 2.08 -5.23
C GLY A 119 7.21 3.29 -6.11
N GLN A 120 6.85 3.05 -7.38
CA GLN A 120 6.48 4.13 -8.32
C GLN A 120 5.14 4.79 -7.95
N GLY A 121 4.22 4.05 -7.34
CA GLY A 121 2.98 4.57 -6.73
C GLY A 121 3.17 5.55 -5.56
N MET A 122 4.38 6.08 -5.35
CA MET A 122 4.65 7.22 -4.47
C MET A 122 5.14 8.49 -5.20
N ARG A 123 5.10 8.53 -6.54
CA ARG A 123 5.20 9.79 -7.30
C ARG A 123 3.82 10.46 -7.45
N TRP A 124 3.25 10.91 -6.35
CA TRP A 124 1.97 11.63 -6.34
C TRP A 124 2.18 13.07 -6.83
N GLU A 125 1.79 13.38 -8.07
CA GLU A 125 1.77 14.78 -8.56
C GLU A 125 0.66 15.62 -7.90
N TYR A 126 -0.36 14.97 -7.31
CA TYR A 126 -1.51 15.59 -6.65
C TYR A 126 -1.27 15.93 -5.17
N GLN A 127 -0.17 16.61 -4.85
CA GLN A 127 0.22 16.93 -3.47
C GLN A 127 -0.67 17.99 -2.76
N LEU A 128 -1.77 18.45 -3.37
CA LEU A 128 -2.62 19.55 -2.89
C LEU A 128 -4.13 19.39 -3.16
N ASP A 129 -4.64 18.17 -3.38
CA ASP A 129 -6.09 17.93 -3.43
C ASP A 129 -6.58 17.04 -2.27
N GLU A 130 -7.77 17.34 -1.73
CA GLU A 130 -8.07 17.22 -0.29
C GLU A 130 -8.31 15.80 0.28
N THR A 131 -7.89 14.74 -0.43
CA THR A 131 -8.39 13.39 -0.16
C THR A 131 -7.28 12.33 -0.19
N LEU A 132 -6.64 12.15 0.95
CA LEU A 132 -5.80 11.01 1.28
C LEU A 132 -5.94 10.76 2.78
N LEU A 133 -6.11 9.51 3.23
CA LEU A 133 -6.39 9.20 4.64
C LEU A 133 -5.09 9.25 5.47
N VAL A 134 -4.50 10.44 5.53
CA VAL A 134 -3.36 10.76 6.38
C VAL A 134 -3.90 11.18 7.74
N THR A 135 -3.44 10.56 8.81
CA THR A 135 -3.55 11.21 10.12
C THR A 135 -2.49 12.30 10.17
N ILE A 136 -2.85 13.50 9.74
CA ILE A 136 -1.95 14.65 9.74
C ILE A 136 -1.89 15.19 11.17
N TRP A 137 -0.77 14.94 11.84
CA TRP A 137 -0.52 15.44 13.18
C TRP A 137 0.12 16.84 13.07
N PHE A 138 -0.63 17.87 13.46
CA PHE A 138 -0.19 19.26 13.39
C PHE A 138 0.44 19.74 14.70
N SER A 139 1.42 20.64 14.59
CA SER A 139 1.77 21.56 15.68
C SER A 139 0.55 22.42 16.06
N VAL A 140 0.51 22.87 17.31
CA VAL A 140 -0.52 23.79 17.86
C VAL A 140 -0.69 25.05 17.00
N ASP A 141 0.37 25.51 16.35
CA ASP A 141 0.33 26.68 15.48
C ASP A 141 -0.46 26.46 14.17
N VAL A 142 -0.47 25.24 13.63
CA VAL A 142 -1.32 24.93 12.45
C VAL A 142 -2.73 24.54 12.85
N ALA A 143 -2.96 24.00 14.04
CA ALA A 143 -4.32 23.89 14.57
C ALA A 143 -5.00 25.28 14.66
N ARG A 144 -4.26 26.33 15.04
CA ARG A 144 -4.72 27.73 14.95
C ARG A 144 -4.96 28.18 13.51
N LEU A 145 -3.96 28.04 12.63
CA LEU A 145 -4.07 28.48 11.21
C LEU A 145 -5.22 27.78 10.44
N ALA A 146 -5.55 26.54 10.80
CA ALA A 146 -6.66 25.79 10.22
C ALA A 146 -8.02 26.15 10.86
N ALA A 147 -8.07 26.33 12.19
CA ALA A 147 -9.32 26.65 12.90
C ALA A 147 -9.82 28.08 12.65
N ASP A 148 -8.92 29.05 12.41
CA ASP A 148 -9.30 30.46 12.18
C ASP A 148 -9.86 30.72 10.77
N GLY A 149 -9.79 29.74 9.85
CA GLY A 149 -10.62 29.64 8.64
C GLY A 149 -10.65 30.85 7.68
N THR A 150 -9.66 31.76 7.72
CA THR A 150 -9.77 33.06 7.03
C THR A 150 -8.42 33.67 6.57
N ALA A 151 -8.53 34.55 5.56
CA ALA A 151 -7.53 35.48 5.01
C ALA A 151 -6.35 34.90 4.18
N GLY A 152 -6.03 35.61 3.08
CA GLY A 152 -5.06 35.17 2.07
C GLY A 152 -3.60 35.22 2.49
N GLU A 153 -3.24 36.02 3.50
CA GLU A 153 -1.85 36.11 3.99
C GLU A 153 -1.42 34.82 4.70
N HIS A 154 -2.26 34.26 5.58
CA HIS A 154 -1.97 33.01 6.29
C HIS A 154 -1.84 31.79 5.36
N LYS A 155 -2.64 31.74 4.29
CA LYS A 155 -2.50 30.71 3.25
C LYS A 155 -1.13 30.80 2.55
N SER A 156 -0.63 32.01 2.29
CA SER A 156 0.66 32.21 1.63
C SER A 156 1.86 31.82 2.52
N GLU A 157 1.79 32.07 3.84
CA GLU A 157 2.83 31.68 4.78
C GLU A 157 2.91 30.16 4.98
N LEU A 158 1.76 29.47 5.11
CA LEU A 158 1.75 28.00 5.18
C LEU A 158 2.28 27.38 3.87
N GLN A 159 1.84 27.89 2.71
CA GLN A 159 2.34 27.42 1.42
C GLN A 159 3.86 27.62 1.29
N LYS A 160 4.39 28.76 1.75
CA LYS A 160 5.82 29.01 1.78
C LYS A 160 6.55 28.01 2.68
N ARG A 161 6.09 27.80 3.93
CA ARG A 161 6.67 26.82 4.87
C ARG A 161 6.73 25.41 4.29
N LEU A 162 5.66 24.96 3.64
CA LEU A 162 5.62 23.66 2.97
C LEU A 162 6.58 23.57 1.77
N SER A 163 6.76 24.66 1.01
CA SER A 163 7.71 24.70 -0.11
C SER A 163 9.19 24.77 0.29
N GLU A 164 9.48 25.30 1.48
CA GLU A 164 10.84 25.41 2.06
C GLU A 164 11.13 24.26 3.05
N ALA A 165 10.37 23.17 3.00
CA ALA A 165 10.40 22.09 3.98
C ALA A 165 11.61 21.14 3.83
N TYR A 166 12.17 20.74 4.96
CA TYR A 166 13.13 19.64 5.06
C TYR A 166 12.37 18.30 5.13
N VAL A 167 12.27 17.59 4.00
CA VAL A 167 11.41 16.40 3.84
C VAL A 167 12.18 15.09 4.02
N PHE A 168 11.99 14.42 5.16
CA PHE A 168 12.51 13.07 5.41
C PHE A 168 11.56 11.99 4.86
N LYS A 169 12.11 10.96 4.21
CA LYS A 169 11.36 9.84 3.61
C LYS A 169 11.80 8.52 4.24
N VAL A 170 11.12 8.13 5.32
CA VAL A 170 11.41 6.95 6.14
C VAL A 170 10.56 5.77 5.66
N ASN A 171 11.17 4.62 5.40
CA ASN A 171 10.50 3.43 4.89
C ASN A 171 10.74 2.21 5.80
N PHE A 172 9.73 1.36 5.96
CA PHE A 172 9.81 0.08 6.66
C PHE A 172 9.69 -1.16 5.75
N GLU A 173 9.36 -1.00 4.46
CA GLU A 173 9.16 -2.11 3.52
C GLU A 173 10.40 -2.42 2.67
N ASN A 174 10.89 -1.42 1.93
CA ASN A 174 11.83 -1.62 0.82
C ASN A 174 13.24 -1.13 1.17
N GLY A 175 14.24 -1.97 0.90
CA GLY A 175 15.68 -1.69 1.14
C GLY A 175 16.11 -1.58 2.61
N THR A 176 15.16 -1.32 3.52
CA THR A 176 15.37 -0.99 4.93
C THR A 176 14.44 -1.79 5.87
N SER A 177 13.91 -2.94 5.43
CA SER A 177 12.90 -3.72 6.18
C SER A 177 13.42 -4.44 7.41
N TYR A 178 12.51 -4.73 8.35
CA TYR A 178 12.73 -5.54 9.53
C TYR A 178 13.05 -7.01 9.19
N LYS A 179 14.33 -7.37 9.00
CA LYS A 179 14.72 -8.77 8.80
C LYS A 179 15.31 -9.45 10.02
N ASN A 180 15.94 -8.73 10.96
CA ASN A 180 16.08 -9.11 12.40
C ASN A 180 16.86 -8.07 13.24
N ASP A 181 17.00 -6.83 12.78
CA ASP A 181 18.28 -6.11 12.90
C ASP A 181 18.53 -5.29 14.17
N PHE A 182 17.69 -5.42 15.22
CA PHE A 182 17.87 -4.65 16.46
C PHE A 182 17.80 -5.53 17.72
N PRO A 183 18.81 -5.46 18.62
CA PRO A 183 18.77 -6.14 19.91
C PRO A 183 17.53 -5.75 20.72
N LYS A 184 16.90 -6.73 21.37
CA LYS A 184 15.71 -6.52 22.23
C LYS A 184 15.94 -5.61 23.44
N GLU A 185 17.20 -5.26 23.70
CA GLU A 185 17.66 -4.43 24.82
C GLU A 185 17.66 -2.92 24.47
N ASN A 186 17.47 -2.55 23.19
CA ASN A 186 17.31 -1.16 22.77
C ASN A 186 15.82 -0.74 22.90
N GLU A 187 15.43 -0.32 24.10
CA GLU A 187 14.03 -0.08 24.48
C GLU A 187 13.33 1.11 23.79
N ASN A 188 14.06 2.00 23.12
CA ASN A 188 13.51 3.26 22.60
C ASN A 188 12.76 3.09 21.27
N GLU A 189 11.51 3.55 21.25
CA GLU A 189 10.60 3.44 20.11
C GLU A 189 10.99 4.34 18.92
N GLU A 190 11.63 5.48 19.18
CA GLU A 190 11.98 6.48 18.15
C GLU A 190 13.17 6.06 17.28
N PHE A 191 13.98 5.10 17.76
CA PHE A 191 15.27 4.71 17.18
C PHE A 191 15.17 4.30 15.71
N ASP A 192 14.15 3.54 15.36
CA ASP A 192 13.97 3.05 14.00
C ASP A 192 13.73 4.18 12.98
N ILE A 193 13.13 5.28 13.42
CA ILE A 193 12.92 6.47 12.60
C ILE A 193 14.21 7.32 12.57
N SER A 194 14.79 7.62 13.74
CA SER A 194 15.97 8.50 13.84
C SER A 194 17.19 7.95 13.09
N VAL A 195 17.41 6.63 13.10
CA VAL A 195 18.47 5.99 12.31
C VAL A 195 18.20 6.07 10.80
N ARG A 196 16.94 5.95 10.36
CA ARG A 196 16.57 6.13 8.95
C ARG A 196 16.68 7.59 8.51
N MET A 197 16.44 8.55 9.40
CA MET A 197 16.73 9.97 9.15
C MET A 197 18.24 10.22 9.04
N LEU A 198 19.06 9.63 9.91
CA LEU A 198 20.52 9.72 9.81
C LEU A 198 21.06 9.09 8.54
N TYR A 199 20.56 7.92 8.13
CA TYR A 199 20.96 7.28 6.88
C TYR A 199 20.75 8.19 5.65
N GLN A 200 19.73 9.04 5.66
CA GLN A 200 19.49 10.04 4.62
C GLN A 200 20.47 11.23 4.67
N LEU A 201 20.96 11.61 5.85
CA LEU A 201 21.85 12.76 6.06
C LEU A 201 23.35 12.42 5.97
N ILE A 202 23.75 11.21 6.38
CA ILE A 202 25.16 10.80 6.53
C ILE A 202 25.50 9.46 5.87
N GLY A 203 24.51 8.76 5.28
CA GLY A 203 24.76 7.58 4.46
C GLY A 203 25.58 7.94 3.22
N ILE A 204 26.64 7.20 2.94
CA ILE A 204 27.48 7.44 1.77
C ILE A 204 26.89 6.77 0.53
N GLU A 205 27.27 7.26 -0.66
CA GLU A 205 26.86 6.66 -1.92
C GLU A 205 27.25 5.18 -2.00
N ASP A 206 26.35 4.37 -2.58
CA ASP A 206 26.42 2.90 -2.68
C ASP A 206 26.51 2.10 -1.36
N GLN A 207 26.45 2.74 -0.19
CA GLN A 207 26.30 2.04 1.09
C GLN A 207 24.91 1.42 1.20
N THR A 208 24.84 0.13 1.49
CA THR A 208 23.57 -0.56 1.79
C THR A 208 23.13 -0.30 3.23
N TRP A 209 21.82 -0.41 3.49
CA TRP A 209 21.23 -0.27 4.83
C TRP A 209 21.93 -1.13 5.89
N ASN A 210 22.23 -2.40 5.59
CA ASN A 210 22.90 -3.30 6.54
C ASN A 210 24.36 -2.88 6.82
N GLN A 211 25.07 -2.35 5.81
CA GLN A 211 26.39 -1.77 6.01
C GLN A 211 26.34 -0.49 6.84
N PHE A 212 25.28 0.30 6.74
CA PHE A 212 25.04 1.45 7.62
C PHE A 212 24.72 1.00 9.05
N LEU A 213 23.80 0.04 9.23
CA LEU A 213 23.45 -0.49 10.55
C LEU A 213 24.64 -1.10 11.30
N ASN A 214 25.58 -1.74 10.61
CA ASN A 214 26.83 -2.22 11.24
C ASN A 214 27.70 -1.09 11.81
N VAL A 215 27.62 0.13 11.27
CA VAL A 215 28.28 1.33 11.81
C VAL A 215 27.45 1.97 12.93
N VAL A 216 26.13 1.85 12.88
CA VAL A 216 25.20 2.37 13.90
C VAL A 216 25.14 1.52 15.16
N GLY A 217 25.30 0.19 15.05
CA GLY A 217 25.09 -0.77 16.14
C GLY A 217 26.00 -0.60 17.36
N GLU A 218 27.10 0.15 17.22
CA GLU A 218 28.06 0.47 18.29
C GLU A 218 27.93 1.92 18.80
N ALA A 219 27.06 2.73 18.19
CA ALA A 219 26.87 4.15 18.50
C ALA A 219 25.71 4.38 19.50
N LYS A 220 25.69 5.58 20.12
CA LYS A 220 24.56 5.99 20.97
C LYS A 220 23.29 6.16 20.11
N ILE A 221 22.21 5.50 20.54
CA ILE A 221 20.85 5.66 20.00
C ILE A 221 20.46 7.15 19.99
N PRO A 222 20.21 7.75 18.81
CA PRO A 222 19.69 9.12 18.71
C PRO A 222 18.16 9.12 18.77
N LEU A 223 17.58 10.20 19.29
CA LEU A 223 16.14 10.47 19.21
C LEU A 223 15.79 11.27 17.93
N ILE A 224 14.51 11.32 17.57
CA ILE A 224 14.06 12.12 16.41
C ILE A 224 14.39 13.61 16.64
N CYS A 225 14.15 14.10 17.87
CA CYS A 225 14.49 15.48 18.25
C CYS A 225 15.98 15.78 18.17
N ASP A 226 16.86 14.83 18.51
CA ASP A 226 18.30 15.05 18.50
C ASP A 226 18.81 15.26 17.07
N VAL A 227 18.30 14.47 16.11
CA VAL A 227 18.61 14.61 14.68
C VAL A 227 18.13 15.96 14.15
N ILE A 228 16.91 16.38 14.51
CA ILE A 228 16.33 17.67 14.11
C ILE A 228 17.14 18.84 14.68
N LEU A 229 17.42 18.84 15.99
CA LEU A 229 18.18 19.90 16.66
C LEU A 229 19.59 20.03 16.10
N LYS A 230 20.26 18.91 15.83
CA LYS A 230 21.59 18.92 15.22
C LYS A 230 21.55 19.46 13.79
N LEU A 231 20.59 19.03 12.97
CA LEU A 231 20.43 19.51 11.60
C LEU A 231 20.16 21.03 11.58
N ALA A 232 19.24 21.53 12.41
CA ALA A 232 18.94 22.96 12.53
C ALA A 232 20.16 23.80 12.94
N ALA A 233 20.98 23.29 13.87
CA ALA A 233 22.22 23.96 14.28
C ALA A 233 23.28 24.03 13.17
N VAL A 234 23.38 22.98 12.34
CA VAL A 234 24.32 22.95 11.20
C VAL A 234 23.84 23.83 10.05
N GLU A 235 22.53 23.80 9.75
CA GLU A 235 21.86 24.66 8.76
C GLU A 235 21.75 26.12 9.21
N LYS A 236 22.01 26.42 10.49
CA LYS A 236 21.88 27.74 11.13
C LYS A 236 20.45 28.30 10.99
N LYS A 237 19.47 27.46 11.31
CA LYS A 237 18.03 27.74 11.23
C LYS A 237 17.42 27.82 12.63
N ASP A 238 16.99 29.03 13.00
CA ASP A 238 16.24 29.26 14.26
C ASP A 238 14.74 28.92 14.12
N ASP A 239 14.22 28.94 12.89
CA ASP A 239 12.90 28.44 12.50
C ASP A 239 13.07 27.49 11.30
N MET A 240 12.42 26.34 11.37
CA MET A 240 12.60 25.22 10.45
C MET A 240 11.28 24.49 10.27
N THR A 241 10.94 24.16 9.03
CA THR A 241 9.80 23.32 8.69
C THR A 241 10.30 21.93 8.31
N ILE A 242 9.84 20.90 9.01
CA ILE A 242 10.20 19.50 8.78
C ILE A 242 8.95 18.73 8.39
N ILE A 243 9.03 17.94 7.31
CA ILE A 243 8.01 16.96 6.94
C ILE A 243 8.64 15.57 7.09
N LEU A 244 8.07 14.75 7.96
CA LEU A 244 8.50 13.38 8.20
C LEU A 244 7.47 12.42 7.62
N CYS A 245 7.76 11.93 6.41
CA CYS A 245 6.98 10.89 5.75
C CYS A 245 7.47 9.51 6.21
N ILE A 246 6.55 8.68 6.69
CA ILE A 246 6.80 7.34 7.24
C ILE A 246 5.92 6.34 6.48
N ASP A 247 6.56 5.44 5.74
CA ASP A 247 5.91 4.42 4.91
C ASP A 247 6.09 3.00 5.48
N GLY A 248 5.11 2.14 5.25
CA GLY A 248 5.10 0.77 5.76
C GLY A 248 4.93 0.65 7.28
N PHE A 249 4.27 1.60 7.95
CA PHE A 249 4.19 1.65 9.42
C PHE A 249 3.56 0.39 10.05
N GLN A 250 2.77 -0.38 9.29
CA GLN A 250 2.22 -1.67 9.72
C GLN A 250 3.27 -2.78 9.95
N HIS A 251 4.47 -2.68 9.37
CA HIS A 251 5.56 -3.66 9.57
C HIS A 251 6.17 -3.63 10.98
N LEU A 252 5.68 -2.72 11.85
CA LEU A 252 5.86 -2.78 13.30
C LEU A 252 5.06 -3.92 13.98
N MET A 253 4.29 -4.70 13.20
CA MET A 253 3.52 -5.87 13.61
C MET A 253 2.58 -5.58 14.79
N PRO A 254 1.59 -4.67 14.61
CA PRO A 254 0.64 -4.34 15.66
C PRO A 254 -0.12 -5.59 16.10
N ASN A 255 -0.09 -5.87 17.41
CA ASN A 255 -0.78 -7.03 18.00
C ASN A 255 -2.12 -6.63 18.64
N GLY A 256 -2.56 -5.39 18.44
CA GLY A 256 -3.80 -4.84 18.97
C GLY A 256 -3.71 -4.36 20.42
N THR A 257 -2.56 -4.52 21.08
CA THR A 257 -2.36 -4.05 22.47
C THR A 257 -1.64 -2.71 22.48
N LYS A 258 -2.06 -1.81 23.40
CA LYS A 258 -1.45 -0.49 23.60
C LYS A 258 0.03 -0.52 24.06
N ALA A 259 0.59 -1.70 24.29
CA ALA A 259 1.98 -1.93 24.66
C ALA A 259 2.88 -2.29 23.47
N ASP A 260 2.32 -2.59 22.30
CA ASP A 260 3.11 -2.93 21.12
C ASP A 260 3.89 -1.72 20.55
N LYS A 261 4.83 -2.01 19.65
CA LYS A 261 5.76 -1.01 19.12
C LYS A 261 5.06 0.03 18.24
N PHE A 262 3.98 -0.34 17.55
CA PHE A 262 3.18 0.54 16.70
C PHE A 262 2.49 1.62 17.55
N TYR A 263 1.72 1.24 18.57
CA TYR A 263 1.01 2.21 19.41
C TYR A 263 1.96 3.09 20.22
N ARG A 264 3.08 2.52 20.72
CA ARG A 264 4.08 3.27 21.47
C ARG A 264 4.79 4.31 20.60
N LEU A 265 5.27 3.93 19.41
CA LEU A 265 5.89 4.87 18.47
C LEU A 265 4.92 5.95 17.99
N LEU A 266 3.67 5.59 17.67
CA LEU A 266 2.63 6.56 17.32
C LEU A 266 2.41 7.60 18.43
N LYS A 267 2.36 7.15 19.69
CA LYS A 267 2.27 8.02 20.86
C LYS A 267 3.51 8.90 21.04
N SER A 268 4.71 8.38 20.78
CA SER A 268 5.94 9.18 20.87
C SER A 268 5.97 10.27 19.79
N LEU A 269 5.60 9.96 18.55
CA LEU A 269 5.44 10.94 17.46
C LEU A 269 4.47 12.07 17.85
N CYS A 270 3.31 11.74 18.42
CA CYS A 270 2.37 12.74 18.94
C CYS A 270 3.01 13.65 20.01
N SER A 271 3.76 13.07 20.95
CA SER A 271 4.47 13.84 21.99
C SER A 271 5.57 14.73 21.41
N ILE A 272 6.31 14.26 20.40
CA ILE A 272 7.35 15.06 19.74
C ILE A 272 6.73 16.34 19.16
N ILE A 273 5.70 16.20 18.33
CA ILE A 273 5.01 17.28 17.60
C ILE A 273 4.39 18.32 18.54
N THR A 274 3.90 17.89 19.70
CA THR A 274 3.17 18.75 20.64
C THR A 274 4.03 19.33 21.77
N THR A 275 5.13 18.67 22.15
CA THR A 275 5.83 19.00 23.41
C THR A 275 7.36 18.92 23.38
N LYS A 276 7.99 18.23 22.42
CA LYS A 276 9.47 18.06 22.41
C LYS A 276 10.20 18.87 21.34
N THR A 277 9.55 19.21 20.22
CA THR A 277 10.15 20.03 19.16
C THR A 277 9.75 21.51 19.30
N GLN A 278 10.72 22.40 19.11
CA GLN A 278 10.48 23.85 18.96
C GLN A 278 10.19 24.26 17.51
N PHE A 279 10.45 23.36 16.56
CA PHE A 279 10.32 23.59 15.12
C PHE A 279 8.97 23.09 14.59
N PHE A 280 8.52 23.64 13.47
CA PHE A 280 7.29 23.19 12.83
C PHE A 280 7.50 21.79 12.22
N LEU A 281 6.91 20.77 12.84
CA LEU A 281 7.00 19.37 12.42
C LEU A 281 5.63 18.87 11.94
N LEU A 282 5.60 18.36 10.71
CA LEU A 282 4.49 17.64 10.11
C LEU A 282 4.86 16.15 10.01
N VAL A 283 4.04 15.26 10.57
CA VAL A 283 4.27 13.80 10.45
C VAL A 283 3.16 13.17 9.63
N VAL A 284 3.56 12.40 8.61
CA VAL A 284 2.69 11.72 7.64
C VAL A 284 3.00 10.23 7.73
N CYS A 285 2.07 9.43 8.25
CA CYS A 285 2.23 7.97 8.35
C CYS A 285 1.31 7.25 7.36
N ALA A 286 1.87 6.36 6.53
CA ALA A 286 1.14 5.37 5.75
C ALA A 286 1.18 4.00 6.44
N ALA A 287 0.02 3.37 6.59
CA ALA A 287 -0.12 2.09 7.30
C ALA A 287 -1.30 1.27 6.74
N THR A 288 -1.07 0.01 6.39
CA THR A 288 -2.15 -0.95 6.12
C THR A 288 -2.64 -1.55 7.44
N ILE A 289 -3.89 -1.29 7.83
CA ILE A 289 -4.41 -1.65 9.15
C ILE A 289 -5.66 -2.53 9.05
N HIS A 290 -5.62 -3.71 9.67
CA HIS A 290 -6.68 -4.72 9.61
C HIS A 290 -7.75 -4.59 10.72
N ALA A 291 -7.76 -3.47 11.44
CA ALA A 291 -8.71 -3.18 12.52
C ALA A 291 -9.36 -1.80 12.31
N PRO A 292 -10.60 -1.57 12.79
CA PRO A 292 -11.28 -0.28 12.62
C PRO A 292 -10.45 0.88 13.19
N ILE A 293 -10.29 1.94 12.39
CA ILE A 293 -9.39 3.07 12.72
C ILE A 293 -9.74 3.74 14.05
N GLN A 294 -11.02 3.72 14.46
CA GLN A 294 -11.49 4.25 15.74
C GLN A 294 -10.94 3.45 16.93
N GLN A 295 -10.75 2.14 16.78
CA GLN A 295 -10.11 1.27 17.80
C GLN A 295 -8.60 1.53 17.83
N VAL A 296 -7.97 1.62 16.66
CA VAL A 296 -6.52 1.83 16.50
C VAL A 296 -6.08 3.22 16.97
N LEU A 297 -6.96 4.22 16.90
CA LEU A 297 -6.70 5.56 17.44
C LEU A 297 -7.39 5.79 18.79
N ALA A 298 -8.00 4.78 19.42
CA ALA A 298 -8.83 4.95 20.62
C ALA A 298 -8.13 5.65 21.81
N SER A 299 -6.81 5.48 21.95
CA SER A 299 -6.00 6.13 22.98
C SER A 299 -5.43 7.51 22.61
N SER A 300 -5.65 8.01 21.39
CA SER A 300 -5.23 9.36 21.03
C SER A 300 -6.24 10.39 21.55
N SER A 301 -5.76 11.36 22.33
CA SER A 301 -6.54 12.51 22.80
C SER A 301 -6.61 13.66 21.79
N HIS A 302 -5.96 13.53 20.63
CA HIS A 302 -5.94 14.57 19.61
C HIS A 302 -7.27 14.62 18.84
N GLU A 303 -7.57 15.80 18.33
CA GLU A 303 -8.61 16.00 17.32
C GLU A 303 -8.31 15.16 16.07
N ARG A 304 -9.36 14.67 15.40
CA ARG A 304 -9.25 13.73 14.29
C ARG A 304 -10.16 14.17 13.17
N ILE A 305 -9.57 14.50 12.03
CA ILE A 305 -10.28 14.71 10.78
C ILE A 305 -10.11 13.43 9.98
N ILE A 306 -11.21 12.71 9.74
CA ILE A 306 -11.20 11.50 8.92
C ILE A 306 -11.53 11.92 7.49
N LEU A 307 -10.52 11.90 6.63
CA LEU A 307 -10.68 12.14 5.19
C LEU A 307 -11.10 10.84 4.51
N VAL A 308 -12.17 10.88 3.72
CA VAL A 308 -12.54 9.77 2.83
C VAL A 308 -11.68 9.90 1.57
N PRO A 309 -10.98 8.85 1.10
CA PRO A 309 -10.26 8.92 -0.17
C PRO A 309 -11.24 9.23 -1.31
N PRO A 310 -10.80 9.90 -2.39
CA PRO A 310 -11.69 10.25 -3.48
C PRO A 310 -12.01 8.99 -4.27
N VAL A 311 -13.12 9.00 -5.00
CA VAL A 311 -13.33 8.00 -6.05
C VAL A 311 -12.43 8.41 -7.21
N ILE A 312 -11.21 7.86 -7.25
CA ILE A 312 -10.29 8.02 -8.37
C ILE A 312 -10.77 7.12 -9.52
N CYS A 313 -10.75 7.59 -10.77
CA CYS A 313 -10.94 6.71 -11.93
C CYS A 313 -9.60 6.10 -12.34
N GLY A 314 -9.59 4.85 -12.82
CA GLY A 314 -8.34 4.17 -13.20
C GLY A 314 -7.49 4.97 -14.20
N ALA A 315 -8.14 5.68 -15.13
CA ALA A 315 -7.51 6.51 -16.15
C ALA A 315 -6.79 7.77 -15.62
N ASP A 316 -7.12 8.22 -14.40
CA ASP A 316 -6.43 9.34 -13.73
C ASP A 316 -5.09 8.89 -13.10
N ILE A 317 -4.93 7.58 -12.88
CA ILE A 317 -3.75 6.97 -12.26
C ILE A 317 -2.82 6.40 -13.32
N LEU A 318 -3.36 5.62 -14.26
CA LEU A 318 -2.61 5.02 -15.36
C LEU A 318 -3.09 5.58 -16.69
N SER A 319 -2.19 6.28 -17.39
CA SER A 319 -2.43 6.74 -18.75
C SER A 319 -2.22 5.59 -19.74
N PRO A 320 -3.28 5.04 -20.37
CA PRO A 320 -3.13 3.96 -21.34
C PRO A 320 -2.61 4.48 -22.68
N GLU A 321 -1.71 3.74 -23.31
CA GLU A 321 -1.13 4.09 -24.62
C GLU A 321 -1.96 3.54 -25.80
N ASN A 322 -2.85 2.59 -25.55
CA ASN A 322 -3.69 1.96 -26.57
C ASN A 322 -5.06 1.50 -26.00
N PRO A 323 -6.06 1.18 -26.85
CA PRO A 323 -7.39 0.79 -26.40
C PRO A 323 -7.44 -0.49 -25.52
N SER A 324 -6.50 -1.42 -25.69
CA SER A 324 -6.43 -2.65 -24.90
C SER A 324 -5.95 -2.35 -23.47
N GLU A 325 -4.94 -1.49 -23.32
CA GLU A 325 -4.54 -0.96 -22.01
C GLU A 325 -5.66 -0.14 -21.36
N ALA A 326 -6.33 0.73 -22.14
CA ALA A 326 -7.44 1.54 -21.63
C ALA A 326 -8.56 0.66 -21.07
N ARG A 327 -8.89 -0.42 -21.79
CA ARG A 327 -9.87 -1.41 -21.34
C ARG A 327 -9.46 -2.10 -20.04
N LEU A 328 -8.20 -2.51 -19.90
CA LEU A 328 -7.69 -3.10 -18.67
C LEU A 328 -7.73 -2.10 -17.50
N VAL A 329 -7.40 -0.83 -17.74
CA VAL A 329 -7.47 0.24 -16.74
C VAL A 329 -8.92 0.53 -16.33
N GLU A 330 -9.87 0.53 -17.26
CA GLU A 330 -11.32 0.59 -16.97
C GLU A 330 -11.81 -0.62 -16.16
N ASP A 331 -11.37 -1.83 -16.51
CA ASP A 331 -11.79 -3.07 -15.86
C ASP A 331 -11.19 -3.19 -14.44
N MET A 332 -9.98 -2.68 -14.19
CA MET A 332 -9.46 -2.55 -12.82
C MET A 332 -10.10 -1.38 -12.07
N ASP A 333 -10.51 -0.32 -12.77
CA ASP A 333 -11.02 0.95 -12.26
C ASP A 333 -10.12 1.54 -11.14
N GLY A 334 -10.62 2.46 -10.31
CA GLY A 334 -9.93 3.08 -9.16
C GLY A 334 -9.45 2.14 -8.04
N HIS A 335 -9.33 0.83 -8.27
CA HIS A 335 -8.80 -0.12 -7.30
C HIS A 335 -7.27 -0.13 -7.33
N GLY A 336 -6.65 0.78 -6.56
CA GLY A 336 -5.20 1.01 -6.54
C GLY A 336 -4.32 -0.26 -6.45
N CYS A 337 -4.69 -1.25 -5.63
CA CYS A 337 -3.94 -2.52 -5.52
C CYS A 337 -3.90 -3.33 -6.83
N ALA A 338 -4.96 -3.24 -7.65
CA ALA A 338 -5.02 -3.88 -8.97
C ALA A 338 -4.28 -3.06 -10.03
N LEU A 339 -4.42 -1.72 -9.99
CA LEU A 339 -3.70 -0.80 -10.87
C LEU A 339 -2.18 -0.87 -10.68
N GLU A 340 -1.67 -0.88 -9.45
CA GLU A 340 -0.22 -0.97 -9.16
C GLU A 340 0.42 -2.22 -9.81
N ILE A 341 -0.30 -3.34 -9.77
CA ILE A 341 0.13 -4.59 -10.39
C ILE A 341 0.01 -4.52 -11.91
N LEU A 342 -1.03 -3.88 -12.45
CA LEU A 342 -1.21 -3.65 -13.88
C LEU A 342 -0.10 -2.74 -14.46
N GLU A 343 0.24 -1.65 -13.76
CA GLU A 343 1.37 -0.76 -14.10
C GLU A 343 2.69 -1.54 -14.14
N THR A 344 2.96 -2.31 -13.09
CA THR A 344 4.13 -3.18 -13.00
C THR A 344 4.19 -4.14 -14.19
N LEU A 345 3.05 -4.67 -14.65
CA LEU A 345 3.00 -5.52 -15.83
C LEU A 345 3.28 -4.75 -17.12
N PHE A 346 2.62 -3.60 -17.35
CA PHE A 346 2.88 -2.77 -18.54
C PHE A 346 4.35 -2.39 -18.65
N LEU A 347 4.99 -2.00 -17.54
CA LEU A 347 6.43 -1.71 -17.50
C LEU A 347 7.30 -2.92 -17.85
N ASN A 348 6.95 -4.13 -17.39
CA ASN A 348 7.65 -5.37 -17.75
C ASN A 348 7.48 -5.72 -19.25
N TYR A 349 6.26 -5.61 -19.79
CA TYR A 349 5.98 -5.89 -21.21
C TYR A 349 6.70 -4.88 -22.13
N ARG A 350 6.64 -3.58 -21.81
CA ARG A 350 7.37 -2.52 -22.52
C ARG A 350 8.89 -2.71 -22.43
N GLY A 351 9.42 -3.02 -21.24
CA GLY A 351 10.85 -3.34 -21.05
C GLY A 351 11.31 -4.60 -21.81
N GLY A 352 10.38 -5.51 -22.14
CA GLY A 352 10.62 -6.69 -22.96
C GLY A 352 10.44 -6.49 -24.47
N ASN A 353 10.12 -5.28 -24.95
CA ASN A 353 9.69 -5.00 -26.33
C ASN A 353 8.50 -5.86 -26.80
N VAL A 354 7.55 -6.16 -25.91
CA VAL A 354 6.31 -6.86 -26.27
C VAL A 354 5.22 -5.82 -26.56
N ASP A 355 4.62 -5.87 -27.74
CA ASP A 355 3.49 -4.99 -28.08
C ASP A 355 2.23 -5.47 -27.35
N LEU A 356 1.67 -4.61 -26.50
CA LEU A 356 0.44 -4.86 -25.76
C LEU A 356 -0.81 -4.85 -26.66
N ALA A 357 -0.74 -4.32 -27.87
CA ALA A 357 -1.82 -4.38 -28.85
C ALA A 357 -2.02 -5.79 -29.45
N ASP A 358 -0.94 -6.60 -29.52
CA ASP A 358 -0.96 -7.97 -30.05
C ASP A 358 -1.22 -9.04 -28.97
N LEU A 359 -1.19 -8.66 -27.68
CA LEU A 359 -1.43 -9.57 -26.58
C LEU A 359 -2.93 -9.83 -26.37
N LYS A 360 -3.29 -11.10 -26.15
CA LYS A 360 -4.60 -11.45 -25.57
C LYS A 360 -4.67 -10.90 -24.14
N LEU A 361 -5.87 -10.50 -23.70
CA LEU A 361 -6.06 -9.97 -22.35
C LEU A 361 -6.02 -11.06 -21.25
N ASP A 362 -6.42 -12.31 -21.52
CA ASP A 362 -6.50 -13.38 -20.49
C ASP A 362 -5.17 -13.65 -19.76
N PRO A 363 -4.00 -13.79 -20.43
CA PRO A 363 -2.73 -13.95 -19.75
C PRO A 363 -2.37 -12.77 -18.84
N ILE A 364 -2.70 -11.54 -19.25
CA ILE A 364 -2.45 -10.33 -18.45
C ILE A 364 -3.34 -10.34 -17.21
N VAL A 365 -4.64 -10.62 -17.37
CA VAL A 365 -5.60 -10.69 -16.26
C VAL A 365 -5.26 -11.83 -15.28
N GLU A 366 -4.84 -13.00 -15.77
CA GLU A 366 -4.36 -14.10 -14.93
C GLU A 366 -3.02 -13.78 -14.24
N GLU A 367 -2.14 -12.99 -14.86
CA GLU A 367 -0.89 -12.56 -14.23
C GLU A 367 -1.15 -11.49 -13.16
N VAL A 368 -2.07 -10.53 -13.41
CA VAL A 368 -2.58 -9.59 -12.38
C VAL A 368 -3.12 -10.38 -11.20
N TRP A 369 -4.01 -11.35 -11.46
CA TRP A 369 -4.58 -12.20 -10.41
C TRP A 369 -3.51 -13.01 -9.65
N THR A 370 -2.54 -13.58 -10.35
CA THR A 370 -1.46 -14.38 -9.73
C THR A 370 -0.58 -13.51 -8.84
N ARG A 371 -0.23 -12.30 -9.28
CA ARG A 371 0.54 -11.32 -8.49
C ARG A 371 -0.27 -10.76 -7.32
N LEU A 372 -1.57 -10.49 -7.49
CA LEU A 372 -2.50 -10.14 -6.42
C LEU A 372 -2.52 -11.23 -5.34
N LYS A 373 -2.68 -12.49 -5.75
CA LYS A 373 -2.71 -13.62 -4.82
C LYS A 373 -1.38 -13.82 -4.09
N ALA A 374 -0.25 -13.59 -4.76
CA ALA A 374 1.06 -13.67 -4.13
C ALA A 374 1.30 -12.51 -3.13
N LYS A 375 0.90 -11.28 -3.48
CA LYS A 375 1.08 -10.08 -2.65
C LYS A 375 0.13 -10.03 -1.45
N TYR A 376 -1.10 -10.51 -1.61
CA TYR A 376 -2.16 -10.49 -0.60
C TYR A 376 -2.63 -11.90 -0.22
N GLN A 377 -1.70 -12.85 -0.06
CA GLN A 377 -2.01 -14.27 0.13
C GLN A 377 -3.01 -14.54 1.26
N ASP A 378 -2.93 -13.77 2.35
CA ASP A 378 -3.78 -13.92 3.54
C ASP A 378 -5.24 -13.54 3.31
N LEU A 379 -5.53 -12.65 2.34
CA LEU A 379 -6.91 -12.37 1.92
C LEU A 379 -7.55 -13.58 1.24
N PHE A 380 -6.77 -14.33 0.45
CA PHE A 380 -7.30 -15.33 -0.47
C PHE A 380 -7.24 -16.78 0.06
N GLN A 381 -7.06 -16.96 1.37
CA GLN A 381 -7.11 -18.27 2.04
C GLN A 381 -8.56 -18.76 2.29
N TRP A 382 -9.48 -18.50 1.36
CA TRP A 382 -10.88 -18.92 1.49
C TRP A 382 -11.00 -20.43 1.23
N THR A 383 -11.47 -21.18 2.22
CA THR A 383 -11.83 -22.60 2.09
C THR A 383 -13.17 -22.76 1.37
N ASP A 384 -13.36 -23.85 0.63
CA ASP A 384 -14.54 -24.15 -0.23
C ASP A 384 -15.90 -24.33 0.51
N GLN A 385 -16.08 -23.86 1.75
CA GLN A 385 -17.32 -23.98 2.53
C GLN A 385 -17.62 -22.73 3.39
N VAL A 386 -18.91 -22.39 3.53
CA VAL A 386 -19.44 -21.02 3.72
C VAL A 386 -20.77 -21.05 4.52
N TYR A 387 -20.86 -20.33 5.67
CA TYR A 387 -21.99 -19.55 6.30
C TYR A 387 -21.55 -18.92 7.67
N LEU A 388 -21.91 -17.70 8.14
CA LEU A 388 -22.76 -16.59 7.63
C LEU A 388 -22.47 -15.14 8.21
N SER A 389 -21.81 -14.29 7.42
CA SER A 389 -21.49 -12.83 7.49
C SER A 389 -20.92 -12.50 6.10
N ILE A 390 -21.44 -11.53 5.34
CA ILE A 390 -21.55 -11.64 3.84
C ILE A 390 -22.19 -12.98 3.50
N PRO A 391 -23.54 -13.09 3.35
CA PRO A 391 -24.34 -14.31 3.29
C PRO A 391 -23.60 -15.66 3.17
N GLY A 392 -22.80 -16.04 4.18
CA GLY A 392 -21.71 -16.97 3.87
C GLY A 392 -20.42 -17.04 4.70
N THR A 393 -19.94 -16.03 5.41
CA THR A 393 -18.58 -16.11 6.04
C THR A 393 -18.55 -15.67 7.52
N GLU A 394 -17.40 -15.41 8.13
CA GLU A 394 -17.32 -14.62 9.39
C GLU A 394 -16.81 -13.18 9.11
N MET A 395 -16.69 -12.80 7.83
CA MET A 395 -16.10 -11.55 7.38
C MET A 395 -17.11 -10.40 7.45
N THR A 396 -16.68 -9.27 8.01
CA THR A 396 -17.46 -8.02 7.99
C THR A 396 -17.25 -7.28 6.67
N VAL A 397 -18.13 -6.33 6.35
CA VAL A 397 -17.93 -5.44 5.19
C VAL A 397 -16.62 -4.65 5.35
N ASP A 398 -16.33 -4.11 6.54
CA ASP A 398 -15.08 -3.41 6.82
C ASP A 398 -13.86 -4.30 6.56
N THR A 399 -13.90 -5.57 6.99
CA THR A 399 -12.85 -6.55 6.71
C THR A 399 -12.64 -6.73 5.21
N LEU A 400 -13.71 -6.84 4.41
CA LEU A 400 -13.61 -6.97 2.95
C LEU A 400 -13.00 -5.71 2.30
N LEU A 401 -13.36 -4.52 2.77
CA LEU A 401 -12.89 -3.23 2.22
C LEU A 401 -11.41 -2.93 2.53
N GLN A 402 -10.88 -3.40 3.66
CA GLN A 402 -9.49 -3.16 4.12
C GLN A 402 -8.40 -3.50 3.08
N TYR A 403 -8.71 -4.37 2.12
CA TYR A 403 -7.75 -4.85 1.13
C TYR A 403 -7.67 -3.99 -0.14
N GLY A 404 -8.48 -2.93 -0.27
CA GLY A 404 -8.47 -2.00 -1.43
C GLY A 404 -9.04 -2.59 -2.74
N LEU A 405 -9.35 -3.88 -2.76
CA LEU A 405 -9.94 -4.59 -3.90
C LEU A 405 -11.47 -4.50 -3.96
N PHE A 406 -12.08 -4.01 -2.88
CA PHE A 406 -13.51 -3.78 -2.75
C PHE A 406 -13.75 -2.33 -2.29
N ARG A 407 -14.81 -1.70 -2.79
CA ARG A 407 -15.28 -0.36 -2.40
C ARG A 407 -16.73 -0.46 -1.93
N HIS A 408 -17.13 0.40 -1.00
CA HIS A 408 -18.52 0.54 -0.57
C HIS A 408 -19.08 1.84 -1.14
N GLU A 409 -20.05 1.71 -2.02
CA GLU A 409 -20.71 2.83 -2.66
C GLU A 409 -22.07 3.04 -1.99
N ILE A 410 -22.18 4.16 -1.28
CA ILE A 410 -23.42 4.62 -0.67
C ILE A 410 -24.06 5.60 -1.64
N SER A 411 -25.21 5.23 -2.22
CA SER A 411 -25.98 6.21 -3.00
C SER A 411 -26.65 7.19 -2.04
N ALA A 412 -26.48 8.48 -2.28
CA ALA A 412 -27.18 9.52 -1.50
C ALA A 412 -28.65 9.70 -1.94
N ALA A 413 -28.99 9.23 -3.16
CA ALA A 413 -30.31 9.39 -3.77
C ALA A 413 -31.18 8.13 -3.64
N GLU A 414 -30.57 6.96 -3.70
CA GLU A 414 -31.20 5.68 -3.44
C GLU A 414 -30.75 5.24 -2.05
N SER A 415 -31.67 4.91 -1.13
CA SER A 415 -31.32 4.47 0.23
C SER A 415 -30.81 3.02 0.25
N SER A 416 -29.90 2.72 -0.67
CA SER A 416 -29.24 1.44 -0.95
C SER A 416 -27.73 1.67 -0.87
N SER A 417 -27.00 0.62 -0.49
CA SER A 417 -25.54 0.64 -0.50
C SER A 417 -25.03 -0.62 -1.17
N ARG A 418 -24.07 -0.49 -2.07
CA ARG A 418 -23.53 -1.61 -2.86
C ARG A 418 -22.04 -1.77 -2.60
N ILE A 419 -21.56 -3.00 -2.73
CA ILE A 419 -20.12 -3.30 -2.72
C ILE A 419 -19.70 -3.49 -4.17
N THR A 420 -18.69 -2.74 -4.60
CA THR A 420 -18.06 -2.89 -5.92
C THR A 420 -16.64 -3.43 -5.74
N CYS A 421 -16.09 -4.03 -6.81
CA CYS A 421 -14.75 -4.63 -6.80
C CYS A 421 -14.12 -4.54 -8.19
N ALA A 422 -12.79 -4.61 -8.26
CA ALA A 422 -12.09 -4.66 -9.55
C ALA A 422 -12.56 -5.87 -10.37
N PHE A 423 -12.76 -5.70 -11.68
CA PHE A 423 -13.33 -6.73 -12.54
C PHE A 423 -12.51 -8.04 -12.52
N VAL A 424 -11.18 -7.97 -12.35
CA VAL A 424 -10.32 -9.16 -12.18
C VAL A 424 -10.74 -10.05 -10.99
N ILE A 425 -11.24 -9.45 -9.91
CA ILE A 425 -11.71 -10.19 -8.72
C ILE A 425 -13.06 -10.85 -9.04
N LEU A 426 -13.98 -10.11 -9.68
CA LEU A 426 -15.25 -10.67 -10.15
C LEU A 426 -15.03 -11.83 -11.13
N TRP A 427 -14.10 -11.66 -12.06
CA TRP A 427 -13.70 -12.68 -13.04
C TRP A 427 -13.17 -13.94 -12.37
N TRP A 428 -12.28 -13.80 -11.40
CA TRP A 428 -11.79 -14.93 -10.62
C TRP A 428 -12.90 -15.64 -9.84
N MET A 429 -13.78 -14.88 -9.18
CA MET A 429 -14.94 -15.45 -8.46
C MET A 429 -15.85 -16.25 -9.41
N ILE A 430 -16.11 -15.72 -10.60
CA ILE A 430 -16.87 -16.42 -11.65
C ILE A 430 -16.16 -17.71 -12.07
N LYS A 431 -14.84 -17.70 -12.36
CA LYS A 431 -14.05 -18.91 -12.70
C LYS A 431 -14.14 -20.04 -11.64
N LYS A 432 -14.54 -19.75 -10.40
CA LYS A 432 -14.70 -20.75 -9.32
C LYS A 432 -16.08 -21.40 -9.22
N LEU A 433 -17.11 -20.84 -9.86
CA LEU A 433 -18.47 -21.37 -9.75
C LEU A 433 -18.57 -22.76 -10.42
N PRO A 434 -19.38 -23.71 -9.89
CA PRO A 434 -19.47 -25.08 -10.40
C PRO A 434 -19.77 -25.17 -11.90
N VAL A 435 -20.58 -24.25 -12.43
CA VAL A 435 -20.95 -24.18 -13.85
C VAL A 435 -19.75 -23.97 -14.80
N PHE A 436 -18.60 -23.52 -14.29
CA PHE A 436 -17.35 -23.37 -15.05
C PHE A 436 -16.30 -24.44 -14.74
N LYS A 437 -16.43 -25.21 -13.63
CA LYS A 437 -15.42 -26.23 -13.24
C LYS A 437 -15.24 -27.32 -14.30
N ASP A 438 -16.32 -27.69 -14.99
CA ASP A 438 -16.31 -28.79 -15.98
C ASP A 438 -16.10 -28.32 -17.43
N LYS A 439 -16.21 -27.01 -17.73
CA LYS A 439 -16.05 -26.41 -19.08
C LYS A 439 -15.56 -24.95 -19.05
N PRO A 440 -14.32 -24.67 -18.58
CA PRO A 440 -13.81 -23.30 -18.43
C PRO A 440 -13.67 -22.52 -19.75
N GLU A 441 -13.56 -23.22 -20.88
CA GLU A 441 -13.21 -22.64 -22.19
C GLU A 441 -14.29 -21.73 -22.82
N ASN A 442 -15.51 -21.67 -22.29
CA ASN A 442 -16.65 -21.08 -23.02
C ASN A 442 -17.12 -19.69 -22.58
N PHE A 443 -16.55 -19.07 -21.54
CA PHE A 443 -16.93 -17.72 -21.10
C PHE A 443 -15.78 -16.71 -21.17
N ALA A 444 -14.53 -17.19 -21.08
CA ALA A 444 -13.34 -16.35 -21.28
C ALA A 444 -13.29 -15.75 -22.69
N GLU A 445 -13.72 -16.50 -23.72
CA GLU A 445 -13.75 -16.03 -25.11
C GLU A 445 -14.55 -14.72 -25.30
N PHE A 446 -15.58 -14.45 -24.49
CA PHE A 446 -16.40 -13.24 -24.64
C PHE A 446 -15.75 -11.96 -24.12
N PHE A 447 -14.77 -12.07 -23.23
CA PHE A 447 -14.06 -10.94 -22.64
C PHE A 447 -12.64 -10.75 -23.20
N THR A 448 -12.17 -11.67 -24.05
CA THR A 448 -10.75 -11.76 -24.44
C THR A 448 -10.52 -11.54 -25.94
N GLU A 449 -11.58 -11.49 -26.74
CA GLU A 449 -11.55 -11.07 -28.15
C GLU A 449 -11.98 -9.59 -28.27
N CYS A 450 -11.00 -8.69 -28.38
CA CYS A 450 -11.26 -7.24 -28.56
C CYS A 450 -11.86 -6.86 -29.93
N SER A 451 -12.09 -7.82 -30.83
CA SER A 451 -12.59 -7.59 -32.18
C SER A 451 -13.64 -8.63 -32.59
N ASP A 452 -14.81 -8.14 -33.01
CA ASP A 452 -15.94 -8.92 -33.55
C ASP A 452 -16.47 -10.08 -32.68
N VAL A 453 -16.94 -9.75 -31.47
CA VAL A 453 -17.93 -10.59 -30.77
C VAL A 453 -19.16 -10.76 -31.69
N SER A 454 -19.26 -11.93 -32.32
CA SER A 454 -20.37 -12.24 -33.22
C SER A 454 -21.71 -12.19 -32.47
N TRP A 455 -22.81 -11.94 -33.20
CA TRP A 455 -24.12 -11.84 -32.57
C TRP A 455 -24.48 -13.10 -31.76
N HIS A 456 -24.15 -14.27 -32.31
CA HIS A 456 -24.33 -15.56 -31.65
C HIS A 456 -23.43 -15.72 -30.41
N LYS A 457 -22.21 -15.18 -30.43
CA LYS A 457 -21.36 -15.10 -29.23
C LYS A 457 -22.03 -14.24 -28.15
N PHE A 458 -22.61 -13.10 -28.49
CA PHE A 458 -23.33 -12.25 -27.52
C PHE A 458 -24.58 -12.91 -26.91
N GLU A 459 -25.42 -13.58 -27.71
CA GLU A 459 -26.56 -14.37 -27.21
C GLU A 459 -26.08 -15.44 -26.21
N ARG A 460 -24.99 -16.13 -26.55
CA ARG A 460 -24.40 -17.17 -25.70
C ARG A 460 -23.79 -16.61 -24.41
N PHE A 461 -23.19 -15.43 -24.47
CA PHE A 461 -22.75 -14.69 -23.28
C PHE A 461 -23.92 -14.38 -22.35
N VAL A 462 -25.02 -13.80 -22.85
CA VAL A 462 -26.19 -13.46 -22.03
C VAL A 462 -26.84 -14.70 -21.41
N ALA A 463 -26.91 -15.81 -22.16
CA ALA A 463 -27.44 -17.08 -21.64
C ALA A 463 -26.57 -17.68 -20.52
N LEU A 464 -25.24 -17.63 -20.66
CA LEU A 464 -24.31 -18.08 -19.62
C LEU A 464 -24.28 -17.13 -18.41
N PHE A 465 -24.43 -15.81 -18.62
CA PHE A 465 -24.60 -14.87 -17.51
C PHE A 465 -25.89 -15.16 -16.70
N ARG A 466 -26.97 -15.61 -17.37
CA ARG A 466 -28.21 -16.02 -16.71
C ARG A 466 -28.05 -17.28 -15.84
N THR A 467 -27.13 -18.20 -16.16
CA THR A 467 -26.86 -19.35 -15.29
C THR A 467 -26.10 -18.97 -14.02
N ILE A 468 -25.26 -17.93 -14.05
CA ILE A 468 -24.60 -17.40 -12.83
C ILE A 468 -25.64 -17.04 -11.77
N LYS A 469 -26.75 -16.39 -12.15
CA LYS A 469 -27.86 -16.09 -11.21
C LYS A 469 -28.45 -17.34 -10.55
N SER A 470 -28.60 -18.45 -11.30
CA SER A 470 -29.11 -19.71 -10.75
C SER A 470 -28.14 -20.40 -9.78
N VAL A 471 -26.82 -20.13 -9.89
CA VAL A 471 -25.83 -20.59 -8.90
C VAL A 471 -25.88 -19.73 -7.64
N VAL A 472 -25.92 -18.40 -7.80
CA VAL A 472 -25.93 -17.43 -6.68
C VAL A 472 -27.18 -17.59 -5.82
N TYR A 473 -28.33 -17.88 -6.44
CA TYR A 473 -29.62 -17.98 -5.76
C TYR A 473 -30.15 -19.42 -5.65
N GLU A 474 -29.31 -20.44 -5.82
CA GLU A 474 -29.73 -21.85 -5.72
C GLU A 474 -30.40 -22.13 -4.35
N LYS A 475 -31.62 -22.66 -4.36
CA LYS A 475 -32.51 -22.91 -3.20
C LYS A 475 -32.94 -21.65 -2.43
N HIS A 476 -32.79 -20.46 -3.01
CA HIS A 476 -33.25 -19.21 -2.43
C HIS A 476 -34.47 -18.66 -3.17
N GLN A 477 -35.35 -18.01 -2.42
CA GLN A 477 -36.46 -17.21 -2.94
C GLN A 477 -36.06 -15.74 -2.86
N VAL A 478 -36.13 -15.01 -3.98
CA VAL A 478 -35.61 -13.65 -4.14
C VAL A 478 -36.68 -12.76 -4.75
N ASN A 479 -36.81 -11.51 -4.29
CA ASN A 479 -37.78 -10.56 -4.86
C ASN A 479 -37.51 -10.34 -6.35
N LEU A 480 -38.57 -10.26 -7.16
CA LEU A 480 -38.43 -10.17 -8.63
C LEU A 480 -37.63 -8.92 -9.06
N SER A 481 -37.83 -7.81 -8.35
CA SER A 481 -37.11 -6.54 -8.53
C SER A 481 -35.62 -6.62 -8.20
N GLU A 482 -35.24 -7.46 -7.24
CA GLU A 482 -33.85 -7.69 -6.82
C GLU A 482 -33.16 -8.68 -7.78
N PHE A 483 -33.82 -9.79 -8.08
CA PHE A 483 -33.34 -10.81 -9.01
C PHE A 483 -33.07 -10.23 -10.42
N HIS A 484 -33.90 -9.28 -10.86
CA HIS A 484 -33.71 -8.52 -12.10
C HIS A 484 -33.37 -7.04 -11.85
N SER A 485 -32.55 -6.74 -10.85
CA SER A 485 -32.06 -5.38 -10.60
C SER A 485 -31.53 -4.72 -11.88
N GLY A 486 -31.94 -3.46 -12.10
CA GLY A 486 -31.66 -2.68 -13.32
C GLY A 486 -32.67 -2.86 -14.48
N ALA A 487 -33.51 -3.89 -14.48
CA ALA A 487 -34.60 -4.01 -15.46
C ALA A 487 -35.76 -3.05 -15.14
N CYS A 488 -36.57 -2.75 -16.15
CA CYS A 488 -37.74 -1.87 -16.01
C CYS A 488 -39.02 -2.71 -16.01
N PHE A 489 -39.80 -2.59 -14.93
CA PHE A 489 -41.07 -3.29 -14.73
C PHE A 489 -42.20 -2.31 -14.43
N GLY A 490 -43.44 -2.81 -14.49
CA GLY A 490 -44.57 -2.24 -13.75
C GLY A 490 -44.47 -2.56 -12.25
N ASP A 491 -45.59 -2.51 -11.54
CA ASP A 491 -45.63 -2.95 -10.14
C ASP A 491 -45.41 -4.47 -10.06
N VAL A 492 -44.36 -4.86 -9.33
CA VAL A 492 -43.95 -6.26 -9.07
C VAL A 492 -43.94 -6.58 -7.58
N SER A 493 -44.58 -5.75 -6.76
CA SER A 493 -44.67 -5.93 -5.31
C SER A 493 -45.29 -7.28 -4.97
N GLY A 494 -44.64 -8.04 -4.08
CA GLY A 494 -45.08 -9.39 -3.70
C GLY A 494 -44.76 -10.51 -4.70
N LEU A 495 -44.07 -10.20 -5.80
CA LEU A 495 -43.54 -11.22 -6.72
C LEU A 495 -42.09 -11.59 -6.38
N SER A 496 -41.78 -12.88 -6.45
CA SER A 496 -40.45 -13.42 -6.20
C SER A 496 -40.14 -14.59 -7.12
N ILE A 497 -38.86 -14.88 -7.36
CA ILE A 497 -38.37 -16.04 -8.11
C ILE A 497 -37.77 -17.04 -7.12
N GLN A 498 -38.01 -18.33 -7.36
CA GLN A 498 -37.37 -19.44 -6.65
C GLN A 498 -36.49 -20.24 -7.63
N GLU A 499 -35.16 -20.22 -7.43
CA GLU A 499 -34.22 -20.99 -8.24
C GLU A 499 -33.90 -22.33 -7.56
N ASP A 500 -34.56 -23.42 -7.96
CA ASP A 500 -34.35 -24.74 -7.32
C ASP A 500 -33.04 -25.44 -7.73
N TYR A 501 -32.46 -25.05 -8.88
CA TYR A 501 -31.38 -25.78 -9.54
C TYR A 501 -30.36 -24.85 -10.21
N CYS A 502 -29.08 -25.23 -10.15
CA CYS A 502 -28.05 -24.69 -11.03
C CYS A 502 -28.35 -25.05 -12.50
N ARG A 503 -28.44 -24.04 -13.37
CA ARG A 503 -28.85 -24.19 -14.77
C ARG A 503 -27.67 -24.34 -15.72
N ARG A 504 -27.90 -25.02 -16.85
CA ARG A 504 -26.97 -25.16 -17.99
C ARG A 504 -27.54 -24.51 -19.25
N VAL A 505 -26.66 -24.03 -20.12
CA VAL A 505 -27.07 -23.48 -21.43
C VAL A 505 -27.24 -24.60 -22.45
N VAL A 506 -28.34 -24.54 -23.21
CA VAL A 506 -28.67 -25.45 -24.32
C VAL A 506 -29.03 -24.61 -25.54
N GLN A 507 -28.46 -24.91 -26.70
CA GLN A 507 -28.86 -24.29 -27.95
C GLN A 507 -29.84 -25.20 -28.69
N ILE A 508 -30.96 -24.66 -29.17
CA ILE A 508 -31.95 -25.42 -29.94
C ILE A 508 -31.84 -25.17 -31.44
N THR A 509 -32.11 -26.21 -32.21
CA THR A 509 -32.02 -26.22 -33.69
C THR A 509 -33.30 -25.77 -34.38
N HIS A 510 -34.41 -25.67 -33.65
CA HIS A 510 -35.73 -25.29 -34.16
C HIS A 510 -36.16 -23.95 -33.58
N LYS A 511 -36.90 -23.15 -34.36
CA LYS A 511 -37.39 -21.84 -33.90
C LYS A 511 -38.56 -22.03 -32.94
N GLY A 512 -38.33 -21.77 -31.65
CA GLY A 512 -39.39 -21.77 -30.63
C GLY A 512 -40.21 -20.48 -30.69
N ILE A 513 -41.54 -20.59 -30.70
CA ILE A 513 -42.42 -19.41 -30.52
C ILE A 513 -42.54 -19.12 -29.03
N THR A 514 -42.01 -17.98 -28.60
CA THR A 514 -42.01 -17.46 -27.23
C THR A 514 -42.88 -16.20 -27.06
N GLY A 515 -43.45 -15.68 -28.15
CA GLY A 515 -44.23 -14.45 -28.15
C GLY A 515 -45.72 -14.67 -27.85
N THR A 516 -46.31 -13.83 -27.01
CA THR A 516 -47.74 -13.88 -26.63
C THR A 516 -48.72 -13.42 -27.73
N LYS A 517 -48.22 -12.91 -28.87
CA LYS A 517 -49.05 -12.48 -30.00
C LYS A 517 -49.29 -13.64 -30.98
N LYS A 518 -50.55 -14.06 -31.13
CA LYS A 518 -51.00 -15.03 -32.15
C LYS A 518 -50.49 -14.64 -33.55
N LEU A 519 -49.62 -15.48 -34.12
CA LEU A 519 -49.13 -15.37 -35.50
C LEU A 519 -49.40 -16.68 -36.28
N LYS A 520 -49.31 -16.60 -37.61
CA LYS A 520 -49.87 -17.60 -38.54
C LYS A 520 -49.12 -18.95 -38.50
N ALA A 521 -49.87 -20.03 -38.66
CA ALA A 521 -49.56 -21.36 -38.15
C ALA A 521 -48.53 -22.23 -38.90
N ASN A 522 -47.76 -21.69 -39.86
CA ASN A 522 -47.15 -22.54 -40.90
C ASN A 522 -45.61 -22.74 -40.87
N ASP A 523 -44.84 -22.06 -40.01
CA ASP A 523 -43.37 -22.13 -40.04
C ASP A 523 -42.68 -22.32 -38.68
N CYS A 524 -43.40 -22.44 -37.55
CA CYS A 524 -42.81 -22.47 -36.21
C CYS A 524 -43.56 -23.39 -35.23
N THR A 525 -42.85 -23.98 -34.27
CA THR A 525 -43.41 -24.81 -33.20
C THR A 525 -43.70 -23.96 -31.96
N PRO A 526 -44.91 -23.98 -31.39
CA PRO A 526 -45.20 -23.35 -30.10
C PRO A 526 -44.25 -23.86 -29.01
N CYS A 527 -43.71 -22.96 -28.19
CA CYS A 527 -42.93 -23.35 -27.02
C CYS A 527 -43.89 -23.67 -25.87
N GLU A 528 -44.24 -24.95 -25.72
CA GLU A 528 -45.05 -25.43 -24.59
C GLU A 528 -44.17 -25.53 -23.33
N LEU A 529 -44.55 -24.84 -22.24
CA LEU A 529 -43.80 -24.85 -20.97
C LEU A 529 -43.57 -26.27 -20.42
N ASP A 530 -44.47 -27.21 -20.69
CA ASP A 530 -44.37 -28.59 -20.19
C ASP A 530 -43.21 -29.37 -20.81
N ASN A 531 -42.73 -28.96 -21.99
CA ASN A 531 -41.61 -29.58 -22.70
C ASN A 531 -40.24 -28.95 -22.33
N LEU A 532 -40.21 -27.95 -21.44
CA LEU A 532 -38.97 -27.28 -21.01
C LEU A 532 -38.40 -27.89 -19.71
N ASP A 533 -37.11 -28.23 -19.75
CA ASP A 533 -36.33 -28.65 -18.58
C ASP A 533 -36.01 -27.43 -17.72
N MET A 534 -36.44 -27.45 -16.45
CA MET A 534 -36.13 -26.41 -15.46
C MET A 534 -34.63 -26.17 -15.29
N ASN A 535 -33.79 -27.18 -15.55
CA ASN A 535 -32.34 -27.07 -15.46
C ASN A 535 -31.71 -26.35 -16.66
N CYS A 536 -32.47 -25.91 -17.66
CA CYS A 536 -31.95 -25.38 -18.91
C CYS A 536 -32.26 -23.89 -19.15
N VAL A 537 -31.27 -23.18 -19.69
CA VAL A 537 -31.41 -21.88 -20.36
C VAL A 537 -31.26 -22.10 -21.85
N TYR A 538 -32.29 -21.80 -22.62
CA TYR A 538 -32.34 -22.12 -24.05
C TYR A 538 -31.95 -20.92 -24.92
N ILE A 539 -30.95 -21.09 -25.77
CA ILE A 539 -30.66 -20.15 -26.88
C ILE A 539 -31.48 -20.60 -28.09
N ASN A 540 -32.31 -19.72 -28.62
CA ASN A 540 -33.22 -19.97 -29.74
C ASN A 540 -32.47 -20.15 -31.07
N ALA A 541 -33.12 -20.74 -32.06
CA ALA A 541 -32.53 -20.90 -33.38
C ALA A 541 -32.44 -19.55 -34.13
N SER A 542 -31.35 -19.33 -34.88
CA SER A 542 -31.08 -18.05 -35.55
C SER A 542 -32.23 -17.58 -36.46
N GLY A 543 -32.57 -16.31 -36.34
CA GLY A 543 -33.72 -15.73 -37.07
C GLY A 543 -35.08 -16.18 -36.55
N ALA A 544 -35.18 -16.56 -35.27
CA ALA A 544 -36.45 -16.60 -34.55
C ALA A 544 -37.13 -15.21 -34.54
N SER A 545 -38.45 -15.19 -34.39
CA SER A 545 -39.25 -13.95 -34.45
C SER A 545 -39.48 -13.30 -33.09
N ALA A 546 -39.18 -14.00 -31.98
CA ALA A 546 -39.29 -13.54 -30.61
C ALA A 546 -38.34 -14.33 -29.70
N ALA A 547 -37.86 -13.68 -28.62
CA ALA A 547 -36.91 -14.13 -27.60
C ALA A 547 -35.72 -14.97 -28.12
N ASP A 548 -34.55 -14.35 -28.15
CA ASP A 548 -33.29 -15.00 -28.51
C ASP A 548 -32.85 -16.01 -27.45
N ILE A 549 -33.25 -15.79 -26.19
CA ILE A 549 -33.01 -16.69 -25.05
C ILE A 549 -34.30 -16.84 -24.24
N PHE A 550 -34.59 -18.03 -23.74
CA PHE A 550 -35.75 -18.28 -22.88
C PHE A 550 -35.53 -19.44 -21.90
N LEU A 551 -36.31 -19.49 -20.83
CA LEU A 551 -36.26 -20.53 -19.80
C LEU A 551 -37.59 -20.63 -19.03
N LYS A 552 -37.86 -21.80 -18.46
CA LYS A 552 -38.96 -22.02 -17.51
C LYS A 552 -38.48 -21.64 -16.11
N THR A 553 -39.22 -20.79 -15.39
CA THR A 553 -38.85 -20.37 -14.03
C THR A 553 -40.03 -20.42 -13.07
N ASN A 554 -39.75 -20.51 -11.77
CA ASN A 554 -40.76 -20.53 -10.71
C ASN A 554 -41.04 -19.09 -10.27
N LEU A 555 -42.22 -18.58 -10.60
CA LEU A 555 -42.73 -17.33 -10.03
C LEU A 555 -43.52 -17.67 -8.76
N VAL A 556 -43.15 -17.07 -7.63
CA VAL A 556 -43.89 -17.17 -6.38
C VAL A 556 -44.67 -15.89 -6.14
N LYS A 557 -45.98 -16.03 -6.01
CA LYS A 557 -46.95 -14.97 -5.73
C LYS A 557 -47.91 -15.41 -4.64
N ASP A 558 -48.06 -14.60 -3.59
CA ASP A 558 -48.98 -14.85 -2.47
C ASP A 558 -48.81 -16.25 -1.82
N GLY A 559 -47.58 -16.80 -1.86
CA GLY A 559 -47.24 -18.13 -1.36
C GLY A 559 -47.58 -19.30 -2.30
N SER A 560 -48.13 -19.01 -3.49
CA SER A 560 -48.34 -19.99 -4.57
C SER A 560 -47.22 -19.91 -5.62
N THR A 561 -46.78 -21.06 -6.13
CA THR A 561 -45.74 -21.15 -7.16
C THR A 561 -46.37 -21.49 -8.51
N GLU A 562 -46.07 -20.68 -9.53
CA GLU A 562 -46.49 -20.85 -10.92
C GLU A 562 -45.24 -21.01 -11.82
N TYR A 563 -45.31 -21.90 -12.81
CA TYR A 563 -44.29 -21.99 -13.84
C TYR A 563 -44.53 -20.94 -14.92
N VAL A 564 -43.57 -20.06 -15.15
CA VAL A 564 -43.66 -18.97 -16.14
C VAL A 564 -42.51 -19.01 -17.14
N LEU A 565 -42.68 -18.36 -18.29
CA LEU A 565 -41.65 -18.29 -19.32
C LEU A 565 -40.84 -16.99 -19.18
N GLU A 566 -39.65 -17.07 -18.61
CA GLU A 566 -38.70 -15.95 -18.67
C GLU A 566 -38.15 -15.86 -20.10
N THR A 567 -38.30 -14.69 -20.73
CA THR A 567 -37.81 -14.43 -22.09
C THR A 567 -36.84 -13.25 -22.08
N ILE A 568 -35.75 -13.39 -22.82
CA ILE A 568 -34.71 -12.37 -22.96
C ILE A 568 -34.53 -12.10 -24.44
N GLN A 569 -34.63 -10.83 -24.84
CA GLN A 569 -34.36 -10.37 -26.20
C GLN A 569 -33.11 -9.51 -26.23
N CYS A 570 -32.13 -9.95 -27.01
CA CYS A 570 -30.92 -9.20 -27.31
C CYS A 570 -31.24 -8.24 -28.48
N LYS A 571 -30.77 -6.99 -28.42
CA LYS A 571 -30.86 -6.04 -29.53
C LYS A 571 -29.50 -5.49 -29.93
N ARG A 572 -29.20 -5.48 -31.22
CA ARG A 572 -28.06 -4.74 -31.82
C ARG A 572 -28.59 -3.51 -32.54
N GLU A 573 -28.21 -2.33 -32.07
CA GLU A 573 -28.36 -1.11 -32.85
C GLU A 573 -27.21 -1.04 -33.88
N GLN A 574 -27.51 -0.63 -35.11
CA GLN A 574 -26.48 -0.50 -36.16
C GLN A 574 -25.85 0.90 -36.19
N ALA A 575 -26.55 1.89 -35.64
CA ALA A 575 -26.03 3.23 -35.38
C ALA A 575 -25.31 3.30 -34.03
N THR A 576 -24.46 4.32 -33.85
CA THR A 576 -23.90 4.67 -32.54
C THR A 576 -25.03 4.88 -31.54
N MET A 577 -25.00 4.17 -30.41
CA MET A 577 -26.02 4.29 -29.37
C MET A 577 -25.88 5.65 -28.67
N THR A 578 -26.90 6.51 -28.80
CA THR A 578 -27.01 7.73 -27.99
C THR A 578 -27.81 7.45 -26.72
N GLU A 579 -27.59 8.26 -25.69
CA GLU A 579 -28.32 8.16 -24.42
C GLU A 579 -29.85 8.25 -24.61
N GLU A 580 -30.33 9.22 -25.40
CA GLU A 580 -31.75 9.33 -25.77
C GLU A 580 -32.28 8.05 -26.46
N ARG A 581 -31.49 7.45 -27.36
CA ARG A 581 -31.87 6.23 -28.08
C ARG A 581 -31.94 5.04 -27.13
N PHE A 582 -30.99 4.93 -26.22
CA PHE A 582 -30.95 3.90 -25.17
C PHE A 582 -32.18 4.00 -24.26
N TYR A 583 -32.46 5.19 -23.70
CA TYR A 583 -33.65 5.37 -22.85
C TYR A 583 -34.96 5.13 -23.62
N LYS A 584 -35.06 5.57 -24.87
CA LYS A 584 -36.23 5.31 -25.73
C LYS A 584 -36.45 3.83 -26.07
N GLU A 585 -35.39 3.03 -26.19
CA GLU A 585 -35.52 1.58 -26.31
C GLU A 585 -35.87 0.91 -24.97
N ARG A 586 -35.41 1.48 -23.84
CA ARG A 586 -35.69 1.02 -22.48
C ARG A 586 -37.14 1.32 -22.05
N GLU A 587 -37.70 2.45 -22.43
CA GLU A 587 -39.11 2.80 -22.17
C GLU A 587 -40.09 1.81 -22.82
N LYS A 588 -39.78 1.30 -24.02
CA LYS A 588 -40.58 0.25 -24.68
C LYS A 588 -40.70 -1.04 -23.87
N GLN A 589 -39.85 -1.25 -22.86
CA GLN A 589 -39.94 -2.39 -21.95
C GLN A 589 -41.00 -2.18 -20.85
N ARG A 590 -41.34 -0.93 -20.49
CA ARG A 590 -42.41 -0.61 -19.51
C ARG A 590 -43.82 -0.79 -20.07
N ASP A 591 -44.00 -0.53 -21.37
CA ASP A 591 -45.29 -0.64 -22.05
C ASP A 591 -45.63 -2.07 -22.51
N LEU A 592 -44.68 -2.99 -22.43
CA LEU A 592 -44.98 -4.41 -22.49
C LEU A 592 -45.65 -4.77 -21.15
N PRO A 593 -46.84 -5.43 -21.15
CA PRO A 593 -47.32 -6.06 -19.94
C PRO A 593 -46.24 -7.02 -19.44
N ILE A 594 -46.21 -7.28 -18.13
CA ILE A 594 -45.44 -8.40 -17.59
C ILE A 594 -46.16 -9.69 -18.00
N CYS A 595 -45.97 -10.05 -19.27
CA CYS A 595 -46.42 -11.26 -19.93
C CYS A 595 -45.44 -12.37 -19.55
N PHE A 596 -45.76 -13.02 -18.44
CA PHE A 596 -45.24 -14.31 -18.02
C PHE A 596 -45.65 -15.45 -18.97
#